data_AF-A0A0R3SP25-F1
#
_entry.id   AF-A0A0R3SP25-F1
#
_cell.length_a   1.000
_cell.length_b   1.000
_cell.length_c   1.000
_cell.angle_alpha   90.00
_cell.angle_beta   90.00
_cell.angle_gamma   90.00
#
_symmetry.space_group_name_H-M   'P 1'
#
loop_
_entity.id
_entity.type
_entity.pdbx_description
1 polymer ?
#
loop_
_entity_poly.entity_id
_entity_poly.type
_entity_poly.pdbx_seq_one_letter_code
_entity_poly.pdbx_strand_id
1 'polypeptide(L)'
;MNALESLTLSDVLEFVPRFLSRLYITMFVFGNLTAREALNYFEYTQSTLSPIEAAVMKPYLKANIPPGINRIRVKNFNRTDVNMSLILLNPLVNTPTSDLRTEVLCDVFTDILSEPAFAYLRTKETLGYYVKLERWYMGGSTCQSGISVFVQSQANKFDCNLVAGRIYAFWYRIVPQIIFNLKEETFETAVSLPS
;
A
#
# COMPACT_ATOMS: atom_id res chain seq x y z
N MET A 1 -12.07 19.85 -8.79
CA MET A 1 -12.49 18.46 -9.11
C MET A 1 -13.45 18.61 -10.28
N ASN A 2 -12.93 19.09 -11.41
CA ASN A 2 -13.74 19.84 -12.38
C ASN A 2 -14.63 18.93 -13.24
N ALA A 3 -14.29 17.64 -13.32
CA ALA A 3 -15.08 16.65 -14.04
C ALA A 3 -16.47 16.40 -13.42
N LEU A 4 -16.68 16.76 -12.14
CA LEU A 4 -17.99 16.64 -11.49
C LEU A 4 -18.89 17.86 -11.74
N GLU A 5 -18.30 19.02 -12.07
CA GLU A 5 -19.06 20.27 -12.26
C GLU A 5 -19.93 20.23 -13.52
N SER A 6 -19.54 19.44 -14.52
CA SER A 6 -20.28 19.23 -15.76
C SER A 6 -21.15 17.98 -15.76
N LEU A 7 -21.19 17.22 -14.66
CA LEU A 7 -21.94 15.97 -14.60
C LEU A 7 -23.45 16.24 -14.50
N THR A 8 -24.22 15.71 -15.43
CA THR A 8 -25.67 15.86 -15.47
C THR A 8 -26.40 14.56 -15.13
N LEU A 9 -27.69 14.66 -14.82
CA LEU A 9 -28.55 13.48 -14.67
C LEU A 9 -28.57 12.64 -15.95
N SER A 10 -28.56 13.28 -17.13
CA SER A 10 -28.56 12.58 -18.42
C SER A 10 -27.32 11.70 -18.58
N ASP A 11 -26.15 12.20 -18.18
CA ASP A 11 -24.90 11.43 -18.26
C ASP A 11 -24.98 10.17 -17.40
N VAL A 12 -25.57 10.26 -16.20
CA VAL A 12 -25.73 9.11 -15.30
C VAL A 12 -26.73 8.11 -15.88
N LEU A 13 -27.87 8.59 -16.38
CA LEU A 13 -28.90 7.74 -16.98
C LEU A 13 -28.40 7.01 -18.24
N GLU A 14 -27.50 7.62 -19.02
CA GLU A 14 -26.84 6.95 -20.15
C GLU A 14 -25.73 5.99 -19.67
N PHE A 15 -24.95 6.39 -18.68
CA PHE A 15 -23.81 5.63 -18.20
C PHE A 15 -24.21 4.30 -17.58
N VAL A 16 -25.23 4.27 -16.71
CA VAL A 16 -25.64 3.07 -15.96
C VAL A 16 -25.94 1.85 -16.86
N PRO A 17 -26.86 1.93 -17.85
CA PRO A 17 -27.14 0.79 -18.72
C PRO A 17 -25.93 0.41 -19.57
N ARG A 18 -25.14 1.39 -20.03
CA ARG A 18 -23.92 1.14 -20.81
C ARG A 18 -22.86 0.40 -19.98
N PHE A 19 -22.68 0.78 -18.72
CA PHE A 19 -21.76 0.14 -17.79
C PHE A 19 -22.18 -1.31 -17.49
N LEU A 20 -23.47 -1.54 -17.22
CA LEU A 20 -23.99 -2.88 -16.91
C LEU A 20 -24.11 -3.80 -18.13
N SER A 21 -24.10 -3.25 -19.35
CA SER A 21 -24.26 -4.03 -20.58
C SER A 21 -23.14 -5.04 -20.83
N ARG A 22 -21.95 -4.85 -20.25
CA ARG A 22 -20.79 -5.70 -20.49
C ARG A 22 -19.95 -5.86 -19.23
N LEU A 23 -20.00 -7.04 -18.62
CA LEU A 23 -19.41 -7.30 -17.31
C LEU A 23 -18.59 -8.59 -17.30
N TYR A 24 -17.56 -8.61 -16.46
CA TYR A 24 -16.89 -9.83 -16.01
C TYR A 24 -17.25 -10.03 -14.53
N ILE A 25 -17.98 -11.10 -14.21
CA ILE A 25 -18.50 -11.33 -12.86
C ILE A 25 -17.69 -12.45 -12.20
N THR A 26 -17.09 -12.16 -11.05
CA THR A 26 -16.47 -13.15 -10.17
C THR A 26 -17.16 -13.11 -8.83
N MET A 27 -17.51 -14.28 -8.28
CA MET A 27 -18.15 -14.40 -6.98
C MET A 27 -17.32 -15.28 -6.06
N PHE A 28 -16.99 -14.75 -4.88
CA PHE A 28 -16.40 -15.50 -3.79
C PHE A 28 -17.48 -15.77 -2.74
N VAL A 29 -17.78 -17.04 -2.49
CA VAL A 29 -18.80 -17.45 -1.52
C VAL A 29 -18.12 -18.17 -0.37
N PHE A 30 -18.38 -17.71 0.84
CA PHE A 30 -17.84 -18.27 2.07
C PHE A 30 -18.90 -18.22 3.17
N GLY A 31 -19.05 -19.30 3.93
CA GLY A 31 -20.01 -19.40 5.05
C GLY A 31 -20.91 -20.63 4.98
N ASN A 32 -22.05 -20.57 5.67
CA ASN A 32 -23.02 -21.65 5.76
C ASN A 32 -23.92 -21.71 4.52
N LEU A 33 -23.34 -22.05 3.37
CA LEU A 33 -24.03 -22.20 2.10
C LEU A 33 -23.52 -23.47 1.43
N THR A 34 -24.42 -24.19 0.79
CA THR A 34 -24.07 -25.28 -0.11
C THR A 34 -23.51 -24.74 -1.43
N ALA A 35 -22.74 -25.56 -2.14
CA ALA A 35 -22.26 -25.22 -3.48
C ALA A 35 -23.41 -24.92 -4.46
N ARG A 36 -24.58 -25.56 -4.27
CA ARG A 36 -25.77 -25.32 -5.10
C ARG A 36 -26.34 -23.93 -4.84
N GLU A 37 -26.49 -23.54 -3.58
CA GLU A 37 -26.99 -22.19 -3.25
C GLU A 37 -26.04 -21.11 -3.78
N ALA A 38 -24.73 -21.33 -3.67
CA ALA A 38 -23.73 -20.46 -4.26
C ALA A 38 -23.94 -20.31 -5.79
N LEU A 39 -24.11 -21.41 -6.52
CA LEU A 39 -24.38 -21.36 -7.97
C LEU A 39 -25.69 -20.64 -8.28
N ASN A 40 -26.75 -20.90 -7.52
CA ASN A 40 -28.05 -20.24 -7.71
C ASN A 40 -27.94 -18.71 -7.57
N TYR A 41 -27.12 -18.20 -6.64
CA TYR A 41 -26.87 -16.76 -6.53
C TYR A 41 -26.10 -16.20 -7.72
N PHE A 42 -25.16 -16.97 -8.27
CA PHE A 42 -24.43 -16.56 -9.48
C PHE A 42 -25.37 -16.47 -10.68
N GLU A 43 -26.18 -17.51 -10.89
CA GLU A 43 -27.18 -17.58 -11.97
C GLU A 43 -28.25 -16.48 -11.83
N TYR A 44 -28.71 -16.20 -10.61
CA TYR A 44 -29.60 -15.08 -10.34
C TYR A 44 -28.96 -13.73 -10.72
N THR A 45 -27.69 -13.54 -10.39
CA THR A 45 -26.95 -12.31 -10.74
C THR A 45 -26.79 -12.17 -12.26
N GLN A 46 -26.40 -13.25 -12.94
CA GLN A 46 -26.25 -13.28 -14.39
C GLN A 46 -27.57 -13.02 -15.11
N SER A 47 -28.68 -13.63 -14.67
CA SER A 47 -30.00 -13.45 -15.28
C SER A 47 -30.56 -12.04 -15.02
N THR A 48 -30.38 -11.50 -13.81
CA THR A 48 -30.87 -10.16 -13.46
C THR A 48 -30.15 -9.05 -14.24
N LEU A 49 -28.83 -9.15 -14.39
CA LEU A 49 -28.03 -8.15 -15.10
C LEU A 49 -27.98 -8.39 -16.61
N SER A 50 -28.09 -9.66 -17.04
CA SER A 50 -27.97 -10.12 -18.42
C SER A 50 -26.84 -9.44 -19.23
N PRO A 51 -25.59 -9.37 -18.71
CA PRO A 51 -24.52 -8.67 -19.39
C PRO A 51 -23.96 -9.49 -20.55
N ILE A 52 -23.42 -8.81 -21.55
CA ILE A 52 -22.49 -9.42 -22.49
C ILE A 52 -21.21 -9.76 -21.71
N GLU A 53 -20.72 -10.99 -21.86
CA GLU A 53 -19.49 -11.41 -21.18
C GLU A 53 -18.31 -10.53 -21.61
N ALA A 54 -17.67 -9.89 -20.63
CA ALA A 54 -16.43 -9.17 -20.84
C ALA A 54 -15.24 -10.11 -20.65
N ALA A 55 -14.16 -9.87 -21.40
CA ALA A 55 -12.89 -10.53 -21.08
C ALA A 55 -12.43 -10.09 -19.68
N VAL A 56 -11.74 -11.00 -18.97
CA VAL A 56 -11.07 -10.68 -17.71
C VAL A 56 -10.29 -9.38 -17.89
N MET A 57 -10.61 -8.37 -17.09
CA MET A 57 -9.81 -7.16 -17.07
C MET A 57 -8.39 -7.54 -16.65
N LYS A 58 -7.46 -7.48 -17.61
CA LYS A 58 -6.05 -7.53 -17.26
C LYS A 58 -5.77 -6.31 -16.39
N PRO A 59 -5.16 -6.49 -15.21
CA PRO A 59 -4.80 -5.36 -14.39
C PRO A 59 -3.96 -4.39 -15.22
N TYR A 60 -4.17 -3.09 -15.03
CA TYR A 60 -3.35 -2.09 -15.68
C TYR A 60 -1.91 -2.31 -15.21
N LEU A 61 -1.03 -2.74 -16.13
CA LEU A 61 0.38 -2.99 -15.82
C LEU A 61 1.03 -1.64 -15.49
N LYS A 62 1.15 -1.36 -14.19
CA LYS A 62 2.00 -0.28 -13.71
C LYS A 62 3.45 -0.69 -13.96
N ALA A 63 4.25 0.22 -14.50
CA ALA A 63 5.69 -0.02 -14.63
C ALA A 63 6.33 -0.18 -13.25
N ASN A 64 7.38 -1.01 -13.17
CA ASN A 64 8.22 -1.07 -11.97
C ASN A 64 8.73 0.32 -11.62
N ILE A 65 8.82 0.63 -10.33
CA ILE A 65 9.52 1.85 -9.91
C ILE A 65 11.00 1.62 -10.21
N PRO A 66 11.62 2.45 -11.07
CA PRO A 66 13.00 2.23 -11.49
C PRO A 66 13.95 2.45 -10.30
N PRO A 67 15.12 1.78 -10.31
CA PRO A 67 16.16 2.06 -9.33
C PRO A 67 16.60 3.53 -9.43
N GLY A 68 16.75 4.19 -8.29
CA GLY A 68 17.17 5.59 -8.22
C GLY A 68 16.35 6.42 -7.21
N ILE A 69 16.89 7.57 -6.82
CA ILE A 69 16.19 8.51 -5.92
C ILE A 69 15.18 9.29 -6.76
N ASN A 70 13.95 8.79 -6.81
CA ASN A 70 12.82 9.53 -7.35
C ASN A 70 12.20 10.38 -6.22
N ARG A 71 12.06 11.68 -6.44
CA ARG A 71 11.41 12.60 -5.48
C ARG A 71 10.15 13.17 -6.09
N ILE A 72 9.02 12.86 -5.46
CA ILE A 72 7.73 13.44 -5.80
C ILE A 72 7.28 14.26 -4.61
N ARG A 73 6.95 15.54 -4.84
CA ARG A 73 6.39 16.42 -3.83
C ARG A 73 5.06 16.97 -4.35
N VAL A 74 3.99 16.67 -3.62
CA VAL A 74 2.65 17.17 -3.91
C VAL A 74 2.25 18.11 -2.78
N LYS A 75 1.64 19.24 -3.12
CA LYS A 75 1.11 20.18 -2.12
C LYS A 75 -0.14 19.59 -1.47
N ASN A 76 -0.28 19.75 -0.16
CA ASN A 76 -1.50 19.34 0.55
C ASN A 76 -2.71 20.03 -0.09
N PHE A 77 -3.74 19.25 -0.43
CA PHE A 77 -4.97 19.76 -1.01
C PHE A 77 -5.77 20.56 0.02
N ASN A 78 -5.68 20.19 1.30
CA ASN A 78 -6.23 20.96 2.39
C ASN A 78 -5.23 22.06 2.80
N ARG A 79 -5.59 23.31 2.51
CA ARG A 79 -4.71 24.47 2.78
C ARG A 79 -4.62 24.84 4.26
N THR A 80 -5.54 24.38 5.10
CA THR A 80 -5.54 24.66 6.55
C THR A 80 -4.82 23.57 7.35
N ASP A 81 -4.58 22.41 6.74
CA ASP A 81 -3.84 21.33 7.36
C ASP A 81 -2.34 21.64 7.37
N VAL A 82 -1.82 21.82 8.59
CA VAL A 82 -0.39 22.10 8.81
C VAL A 82 0.46 20.84 8.80
N ASN A 83 -0.13 19.66 8.60
CA ASN A 83 0.62 18.41 8.53
C ASN A 83 1.20 18.17 7.12
N MET A 84 2.36 17.54 7.11
CA MET A 84 3.00 16.96 5.94
C MET A 84 3.29 15.48 6.20
N SER A 85 3.20 14.68 5.14
CA SER A 85 3.52 13.26 5.18
C SER A 85 4.71 13.00 4.27
N LEU A 86 5.70 12.30 4.80
CA LEU A 86 6.89 11.91 4.07
C LEU A 86 6.96 10.39 4.05
N ILE A 87 7.21 9.83 2.86
CA ILE A 87 7.34 8.40 2.64
C ILE A 87 8.67 8.17 1.95
N LEU A 88 9.58 7.46 2.60
CA LEU A 88 10.73 6.87 1.94
C LEU A 88 10.34 5.47 1.51
N LEU A 89 10.25 5.26 0.19
CA LEU A 89 9.95 3.96 -0.38
C LEU A 89 11.23 3.30 -0.89
N ASN A 90 11.48 2.07 -0.44
CA ASN A 90 12.60 1.23 -0.86
C ASN A 90 12.05 -0.03 -1.55
N PRO A 91 11.73 0.06 -2.85
CA PRO A 91 11.26 -1.09 -3.60
C PRO A 91 12.43 -2.05 -3.85
N LEU A 92 12.20 -3.35 -3.67
CA LEU A 92 13.16 -4.38 -4.05
C LEU A 92 13.16 -4.53 -5.58
N VAL A 93 14.35 -4.59 -6.16
CA VAL A 93 14.54 -4.74 -7.61
C VAL A 93 14.46 -6.23 -7.94
N ASN A 94 13.86 -6.56 -9.09
CA ASN A 94 13.74 -7.94 -9.59
C ASN A 94 12.99 -8.91 -8.65
N THR A 95 12.11 -8.41 -7.78
CA THR A 95 11.23 -9.29 -7.00
C THR A 95 10.31 -10.04 -7.96
N PRO A 96 10.31 -11.38 -7.96
CA PRO A 96 9.35 -12.15 -8.74
C PRO A 96 7.94 -11.86 -8.25
N THR A 97 6.97 -11.86 -9.17
CA THR A 97 5.55 -11.78 -8.81
C THR A 97 5.21 -12.90 -7.83
N SER A 98 4.73 -12.54 -6.63
CA SER A 98 4.27 -13.48 -5.61
C SER A 98 5.36 -14.41 -5.03
N ASP A 99 6.58 -13.92 -4.84
CA ASP A 99 7.61 -14.65 -4.08
C ASP A 99 7.35 -14.58 -2.57
N LEU A 100 6.70 -15.63 -2.05
CA LEU A 100 6.40 -15.78 -0.62
C LEU A 100 7.64 -15.60 0.25
N ARG A 101 8.82 -16.05 -0.19
CA ARG A 101 10.04 -15.90 0.59
C ARG A 101 10.40 -14.43 0.78
N THR A 102 10.38 -13.66 -0.31
CA THR A 102 10.66 -12.21 -0.24
C THR A 102 9.59 -11.49 0.58
N GLU A 103 8.32 -11.87 0.46
CA GLU A 103 7.23 -11.28 1.25
C GLU A 103 7.45 -11.51 2.75
N VAL A 104 7.69 -12.75 3.16
CA VAL A 104 7.96 -13.11 4.56
C VAL A 104 9.22 -12.41 5.07
N LEU A 105 10.29 -12.33 4.28
CA LEU A 105 11.51 -11.61 4.67
C LEU A 105 11.24 -10.12 4.88
N CYS A 106 10.38 -9.50 4.06
CA CYS A 106 9.98 -8.12 4.26
C CYS A 106 9.16 -7.96 5.55
N ASP A 107 8.25 -8.88 5.86
CA ASP A 107 7.44 -8.84 7.08
C ASP A 107 8.33 -8.98 8.33
N VAL A 108 9.22 -9.97 8.37
CA VAL A 108 10.20 -10.14 9.46
C VAL A 108 11.09 -8.90 9.62
N PHE A 109 11.54 -8.31 8.51
CA PHE A 109 12.32 -7.07 8.53
C PHE A 109 11.51 -5.91 9.12
N THR A 110 10.21 -5.84 8.84
CA THR A 110 9.33 -4.81 9.40
C THR A 110 9.07 -5.00 10.89
N ASP A 111 8.91 -6.24 11.35
CA ASP A 111 8.70 -6.56 12.76
C ASP A 111 9.92 -6.17 13.60
N ILE A 112 11.12 -6.49 13.11
CA ILE A 112 12.38 -6.15 13.79
C ILE A 112 12.59 -4.64 13.89
N LEU A 113 12.21 -3.87 12.85
CA LEU A 113 12.58 -2.46 12.74
C LEU A 113 11.46 -1.47 13.13
N SER A 114 10.24 -1.94 13.37
CA SER A 114 9.10 -1.06 13.70
C SER A 114 9.33 -0.29 15.00
N GLU A 115 9.75 -0.96 16.07
CA GLU A 115 10.06 -0.31 17.35
C GLU A 115 11.29 0.62 17.24
N PRO A 116 12.41 0.20 16.62
CA PRO A 116 13.55 1.10 16.41
C PRO A 116 13.22 2.34 15.57
N ALA A 117 12.37 2.21 14.54
CA ALA A 117 11.92 3.34 13.73
C ALA A 117 11.13 4.35 14.57
N PHE A 118 10.22 3.85 15.41
CA PHE A 118 9.46 4.67 16.33
C PHE A 118 10.36 5.34 17.38
N ALA A 119 11.24 4.58 18.04
CA ALA A 119 12.18 5.10 19.03
C ALA A 119 13.09 6.19 18.45
N TYR A 120 13.60 6.00 17.24
CA TYR A 120 14.48 6.98 16.59
C TYR A 120 13.71 8.21 16.07
N LEU A 121 12.72 8.02 15.20
CA LEU A 121 12.09 9.13 14.47
C LEU A 121 11.06 9.88 15.31
N ARG A 122 10.32 9.19 16.17
CA ARG A 122 9.32 9.80 17.06
C ARG A 122 9.94 10.17 18.40
N THR A 123 10.55 9.24 19.12
CA THR A 123 10.97 9.51 20.51
C THR A 123 12.22 10.37 20.57
N LYS A 124 13.26 10.04 19.80
CA LYS A 124 14.54 10.77 19.83
C LYS A 124 14.54 12.04 18.99
N GLU A 125 14.12 11.96 17.73
CA GLU A 125 14.13 13.10 16.79
C GLU A 125 12.87 13.97 16.91
N THR A 126 11.81 13.50 17.58
CA THR A 126 10.56 14.25 17.87
C THR A 126 9.86 14.82 16.62
N LEU A 127 10.01 14.13 15.47
CA LEU A 127 9.56 14.62 14.17
C LEU A 127 8.04 14.64 14.04
N GLY A 128 7.34 13.77 14.76
CA GLY A 128 5.89 13.74 14.81
C GLY A 128 5.36 12.50 15.52
N TYR A 129 4.05 12.51 15.80
CA TYR A 129 3.40 11.45 16.55
C TYR A 129 3.24 10.16 15.73
N TYR A 130 3.02 10.29 14.42
CA TYR A 130 2.77 9.17 13.55
C TYR A 130 4.04 8.82 12.76
N VAL A 131 4.63 7.68 13.12
CA VAL A 131 5.77 7.05 12.44
C VAL A 131 5.37 5.60 12.18
N LYS A 132 5.59 5.11 10.97
CA LYS A 132 5.35 3.71 10.60
C LYS A 132 6.48 3.20 9.72
N LEU A 133 6.90 1.97 9.94
CA LEU A 133 7.73 1.22 9.01
C LEU A 133 6.91 -0.01 8.61
N GLU A 134 6.71 -0.22 7.31
CA GLU A 134 5.81 -1.26 6.83
C GLU A 134 6.27 -1.85 5.50
N ARG A 135 5.85 -3.08 5.24
CA ARG A 135 6.01 -3.70 3.92
C ARG A 135 5.17 -2.93 2.91
N TRP A 136 5.81 -2.53 1.83
CA TRP A 136 5.16 -1.96 0.66
C TRP A 136 5.00 -3.03 -0.41
N TYR A 137 3.83 -3.06 -1.05
CA TYR A 137 3.52 -4.03 -2.08
C TYR A 137 2.69 -3.42 -3.20
N MET A 138 3.11 -3.62 -4.45
CA MET A 138 2.41 -3.15 -5.64
C MET A 138 1.53 -4.24 -6.25
N GLY A 139 0.41 -4.55 -5.58
CA GLY A 139 -0.54 -5.57 -6.00
C GLY A 139 -1.23 -5.27 -7.33
N GLY A 140 -1.63 -6.33 -8.03
CA GLY A 140 -2.36 -6.24 -9.30
C GLY A 140 -1.54 -5.64 -10.43
N SER A 141 -0.21 -5.75 -10.42
CA SER A 141 0.62 -5.35 -11.57
C SER A 141 1.92 -6.15 -11.58
N THR A 142 3.05 -5.54 -11.27
CA THR A 142 4.36 -6.23 -11.20
C THR A 142 4.57 -6.97 -9.90
N CYS A 143 3.69 -6.77 -8.90
CA CYS A 143 3.78 -7.38 -7.58
C CYS A 143 5.14 -7.13 -6.90
N GLN A 144 5.74 -5.98 -7.20
CA GLN A 144 6.98 -5.54 -6.58
C GLN A 144 6.76 -5.34 -5.08
N SER A 145 7.64 -5.92 -4.27
CA SER A 145 7.67 -5.76 -2.81
C SER A 145 8.75 -4.77 -2.39
N GLY A 146 8.70 -4.28 -1.16
CA GLY A 146 9.68 -3.38 -0.61
C GLY A 146 9.35 -2.98 0.81
N ILE A 147 10.12 -2.03 1.33
CA ILE A 147 9.92 -1.46 2.66
C ILE A 147 9.65 0.03 2.53
N SER A 148 8.72 0.54 3.31
CA SER A 148 8.45 1.96 3.40
C SER A 148 8.62 2.48 4.82
N VAL A 149 9.14 3.70 4.93
CA VAL A 149 9.22 4.46 6.18
C VAL A 149 8.36 5.70 6.02
N PHE A 150 7.34 5.80 6.85
CA PHE A 150 6.35 6.88 6.86
C PHE A 150 6.55 7.74 8.11
N VAL A 151 6.57 9.06 7.92
CA VAL A 151 6.55 10.04 9.01
C VAL A 151 5.53 11.12 8.69
N GLN A 152 4.59 11.37 9.61
CA GLN A 152 3.77 12.58 9.59
C GLN A 152 4.37 13.61 10.51
N SER A 153 4.56 14.82 10.02
CA SER A 153 5.16 15.93 10.76
C SER A 153 4.36 17.21 10.52
N GLN A 154 4.59 18.23 11.34
CA GLN A 154 3.97 19.55 11.17
C GLN A 154 4.88 20.45 10.33
N ALA A 155 4.41 20.86 9.16
CA ALA A 155 5.13 21.68 8.19
C ALA A 155 5.40 23.12 8.68
N ASN A 156 4.65 23.59 9.67
CA ASN A 156 4.91 24.87 10.35
C ASN A 156 5.98 24.76 11.46
N LYS A 157 6.35 23.54 11.87
CA LYS A 157 7.36 23.28 12.92
C LYS A 157 8.69 22.79 12.33
N PHE A 158 8.63 21.99 11.27
CA PHE A 158 9.81 21.37 10.68
C PHE A 158 9.88 21.61 9.17
N ASP A 159 11.10 21.87 8.67
CA ASP A 159 11.36 21.86 7.24
C ASP A 159 11.27 20.43 6.68
N CYS A 160 10.67 20.30 5.50
CA CYS A 160 10.48 19.01 4.84
C CYS A 160 11.82 18.30 4.53
N ASN A 161 12.87 19.03 4.15
CA ASN A 161 14.17 18.42 3.87
C ASN A 161 14.86 17.95 5.16
N LEU A 162 14.63 18.62 6.28
CA LEU A 162 15.13 18.17 7.58
C LEU A 162 14.50 16.84 7.96
N VAL A 163 13.17 16.72 7.87
CA VAL A 163 12.47 15.45 8.16
C VAL A 163 12.93 14.34 7.20
N ALA A 164 13.02 14.63 5.90
CA ALA A 164 13.55 13.68 4.92
C ALA A 164 14.98 13.24 5.26
N GLY A 165 15.85 14.17 5.66
CA GLY A 165 17.22 13.90 6.08
C GLY A 165 17.30 12.95 7.28
N ARG A 166 16.39 13.09 8.26
CA ARG A 166 16.32 12.16 9.41
C ARG A 166 15.79 10.79 9.03
N ILE A 167 14.83 10.70 8.12
CA ILE A 167 14.37 9.41 7.57
C ILE A 167 15.53 8.73 6.83
N TYR A 168 16.30 9.47 6.02
CA TYR A 168 17.47 8.94 5.34
C TYR A 168 18.58 8.51 6.32
N ALA A 169 18.83 9.29 7.37
CA ALA A 169 19.79 8.92 8.40
C ALA A 169 19.39 7.62 9.12
N PHE A 170 18.11 7.49 9.48
CA PHE A 170 17.57 6.26 10.04
C PHE A 170 17.81 5.07 9.09
N TRP A 171 17.35 5.19 7.84
CA TRP A 171 17.40 4.09 6.87
C TRP A 171 18.81 3.68 6.46
N TYR A 172 19.70 4.64 6.16
CA TYR A 172 21.02 4.32 5.60
C TYR A 172 22.13 4.21 6.65
N ARG A 173 21.92 4.68 7.89
CA ARG A 173 22.97 4.65 8.93
C ARG A 173 22.57 3.82 10.15
N ILE A 174 21.32 3.89 10.58
CA ILE A 174 20.87 3.23 11.81
C ILE A 174 20.40 1.80 11.52
N VAL A 175 19.55 1.60 10.52
CA VAL A 175 19.04 0.27 10.15
C VAL A 175 20.17 -0.75 9.89
N PRO A 176 21.23 -0.44 9.11
CA PRO A 176 22.32 -1.40 8.90
C PRO A 176 23.03 -1.80 10.20
N GLN A 177 23.15 -0.88 11.16
CA GLN A 177 23.75 -1.18 12.47
C GLN A 177 22.86 -2.07 13.32
N ILE A 178 21.53 -1.85 13.29
CA ILE A 178 20.57 -2.71 14.00
C ILE A 178 20.64 -4.13 13.44
N ILE A 179 20.60 -4.28 12.11
CA ILE A 179 20.62 -5.58 11.45
C ILE A 179 21.96 -6.31 11.67
N PHE A 180 23.09 -5.59 11.58
CA PHE A 180 24.41 -6.19 11.80
C PHE A 180 24.60 -6.68 13.25
N ASN A 181 24.00 -6.00 14.22
CA ASN A 181 24.07 -6.36 15.64
C ASN A 181 22.81 -7.08 16.13
N LEU A 182 22.00 -7.64 15.22
CA LEU A 182 20.77 -8.33 15.56
C LEU A 182 21.09 -9.58 16.38
N LYS A 183 20.50 -9.67 17.57
CA LYS A 183 20.65 -10.84 18.44
C LYS A 183 19.73 -11.97 17.96
N GLU A 184 20.18 -13.20 18.14
CA GLU A 184 19.41 -14.41 17.79
C GLU A 184 18.04 -14.43 18.48
N GLU A 185 17.98 -14.14 19.78
CA GLU A 185 16.72 -14.04 20.54
C GLU A 185 15.72 -13.03 19.93
N THR A 186 16.21 -11.88 19.45
CA THR A 186 15.36 -10.87 18.81
C THR A 186 14.84 -11.37 17.47
N PHE A 187 15.68 -12.09 16.72
CA PHE A 187 15.26 -12.71 15.46
C PHE A 187 14.22 -13.82 15.70
N GLU A 188 14.46 -14.71 16.67
CA GLU A 188 13.54 -15.78 17.07
C GLU A 188 12.18 -15.22 17.50
N THR A 189 12.18 -14.15 18.28
CA THR A 189 10.94 -13.46 18.68
C THR A 189 10.18 -12.93 17.46
N ALA A 190 10.88 -12.31 16.51
CA ALA A 190 10.26 -11.75 15.31
C ALA A 190 9.67 -12.81 14.37
N VAL A 191 10.23 -14.02 14.33
CA VAL A 191 9.70 -15.12 13.49
C VAL A 191 8.71 -16.02 14.23
N SER A 192 8.58 -15.88 15.55
CA SER A 192 7.58 -16.59 16.33
C SER A 192 6.19 -16.01 16.04
N LEU A 193 5.20 -16.88 15.84
CA LEU A 193 3.82 -16.46 15.61
C LEU A 193 3.37 -15.59 16.80
N PRO A 194 2.76 -14.41 16.56
CA PRO A 194 2.05 -13.72 17.64
C PRO A 194 0.95 -14.68 18.12
N SER A 195 1.03 -15.06 19.40
CA SER A 195 0.00 -15.85 20.09
C SER A 195 -1.34 -15.13 20.10
#